data_AF-A0A9X1NDX3-F1
#
_entry.id   AF-A0A9X1NDX3-F1
#
_cell.length_a   1.000
_cell.length_b   1.000
_cell.length_c   1.000
_cell.angle_alpha   90.00
_cell.angle_beta   90.00
_cell.angle_gamma   90.00
#
_symmetry.space_group_name_H-M   'P 1'
#
loop_
_entity.id
_entity.type
_entity.pdbx_description
1 polymer ?
#
loop_
_entity_poly.entity_id
_entity_poly.type
_entity_poly.pdbx_seq_one_letter_code
_entity_poly.pdbx_strand_id
1 'polypeptide(L)'
;MGDQDDFEELFQRHYPKVLAYASRRTEASRAHDVVAQTFTAAWLHFDRLPPEPLPWLYRTAANHLANENRSSRRQERLAARLRGRRSTPVPDPAVQVVEDDHLRAALRALDPVGREALLLISWEELDYADAAAAMGCSVATFRVRVHRARRKLEQLLAMDPIGQEAADLAVTPTIPAHPGGASDA
;
A
#
# COMPACT_ATOMS: atom_id res chain seq x y z
N MET A 1 33.88 14.00 8.18
CA MET A 1 32.85 13.49 7.26
C MET A 1 32.67 12.04 7.61
N GLY A 2 31.77 11.79 8.54
CA GLY A 2 31.56 10.48 9.16
C GLY A 2 30.11 10.07 9.02
N ASP A 3 29.81 8.88 9.52
CA ASP A 3 28.51 8.19 9.62
C ASP A 3 27.24 9.08 9.65
N GLN A 4 27.33 10.24 10.29
CA GLN A 4 26.26 11.23 10.39
C GLN A 4 25.89 11.89 9.04
N ASP A 5 26.86 12.23 8.19
CA ASP A 5 26.60 12.84 6.87
C ASP A 5 25.96 11.80 5.92
N ASP A 6 26.44 10.56 5.98
CA ASP A 6 25.93 9.43 5.17
C ASP A 6 24.49 9.07 5.57
N PHE A 7 24.19 9.10 6.87
CA PHE A 7 22.81 8.89 7.34
C PHE A 7 21.88 10.04 6.98
N GLU A 8 22.34 11.29 7.05
CA GLU A 8 21.52 12.44 6.66
C GLU A 8 21.08 12.33 5.19
N GLU A 9 21.98 11.91 4.29
CA GLU A 9 21.62 11.65 2.89
C GLU A 9 20.59 10.53 2.75
N LEU A 10 20.76 9.41 3.48
CA LEU A 10 19.78 8.32 3.52
C LEU A 10 18.42 8.82 4.02
N PHE A 11 18.42 9.60 5.10
CA PHE A 11 17.21 10.16 5.69
C PHE A 11 16.48 11.05 4.67
N GLN A 12 17.16 12.03 4.09
CA GLN A 12 16.56 12.95 3.12
C GLN A 12 16.01 12.20 1.89
N ARG A 13 16.74 11.19 1.41
CA ARG A 13 16.34 10.39 0.24
C ARG A 13 15.08 9.56 0.49
N HIS A 14 14.95 8.96 1.67
CA HIS A 14 13.90 7.97 1.93
C HIS A 14 12.74 8.47 2.79
N TYR A 15 12.91 9.57 3.54
CA TYR A 15 11.88 10.11 4.43
C TYR A 15 10.54 10.35 3.72
N PRO A 16 10.47 11.02 2.54
CA PRO A 16 9.20 11.28 1.87
C PRO A 16 8.46 9.99 1.49
N LYS A 17 9.20 8.95 1.10
CA LYS A 17 8.64 7.64 0.71
C LYS A 17 8.07 6.90 1.91
N VAL A 18 8.82 6.85 3.03
CA VAL A 18 8.37 6.19 4.26
C VAL A 18 7.17 6.93 4.87
N LEU A 19 7.17 8.27 4.81
CA LEU A 19 6.04 9.08 5.26
C LEU A 19 4.80 8.86 4.40
N ALA A 20 4.93 8.79 3.07
CA ALA A 20 3.81 8.49 2.19
C ALA A 20 3.25 7.08 2.46
N TYR A 21 4.13 6.09 2.62
CA TYR A 21 3.78 4.72 2.96
C TYR A 21 2.99 4.63 4.29
N ALA A 22 3.46 5.34 5.33
CA ALA A 22 2.81 5.36 6.63
C ALA A 22 1.50 6.15 6.62
N SER A 23 1.49 7.34 6.00
CA SER A 23 0.30 8.20 5.90
C SER A 23 -0.82 7.55 5.10
N ARG A 24 -0.49 6.70 4.12
CA ARG A 24 -1.49 5.85 3.49
C ARG A 24 -2.10 4.94 4.55
N ARG A 25 -1.31 4.24 5.37
CA ARG A 25 -1.77 3.16 6.27
C ARG A 25 -2.25 3.58 7.66
N THR A 26 -2.11 4.85 8.06
CA THR A 26 -2.55 5.34 9.36
C THR A 26 -2.88 6.84 9.35
N GLU A 27 -3.52 7.34 10.42
CA GLU A 27 -3.74 8.77 10.65
C GLU A 27 -2.42 9.56 10.84
N ALA A 28 -2.44 10.86 10.53
CA ALA A 28 -1.23 11.68 10.41
C ALA A 28 -0.32 11.66 11.65
N SER A 29 -0.89 11.76 12.87
CA SER A 29 -0.12 11.69 14.12
C SER A 29 0.69 10.39 14.22
N ARG A 30 0.02 9.27 13.98
CA ARG A 30 0.65 7.94 13.99
C ARG A 30 1.62 7.74 12.84
N ALA A 31 1.38 8.36 11.69
CA ALA A 31 2.29 8.26 10.54
C ALA A 31 3.65 8.86 10.87
N HIS A 32 3.67 10.05 11.49
CA HIS A 32 4.91 10.68 11.94
C HIS A 32 5.63 9.85 13.00
N ASP A 33 4.90 9.26 13.95
CA ASP A 33 5.50 8.37 14.97
C ASP A 33 6.14 7.13 14.35
N VAL A 34 5.47 6.49 13.38
CA VAL A 34 6.00 5.33 12.66
C VAL A 34 7.27 5.69 11.88
N VAL A 35 7.28 6.86 11.23
CA VAL A 35 8.46 7.36 10.51
C VAL A 35 9.62 7.59 11.49
N ALA A 36 9.38 8.28 12.61
CA ALA A 36 10.39 8.53 13.62
C ALA A 36 10.97 7.22 14.18
N GLN A 37 10.12 6.25 14.52
CA GLN A 37 10.56 4.93 15.00
C GLN A 37 11.37 4.16 13.94
N THR A 38 10.96 4.23 12.68
CA THR A 38 11.65 3.56 11.57
C THR A 38 13.04 4.11 11.35
N PHE A 39 13.21 5.44 11.31
CA PHE A 39 14.53 6.06 11.15
C PHE A 39 15.39 5.96 12.41
N THR A 40 14.79 5.90 13.59
CA THR A 40 15.52 5.58 14.83
C THR A 40 16.11 4.18 14.76
N ALA A 41 15.33 3.19 14.30
CA ALA A 41 15.82 1.83 14.11
C ALA A 41 16.90 1.76 13.01
N ALA A 42 16.76 2.55 11.94
CA ALA A 42 17.76 2.66 10.89
C ALA A 42 19.08 3.22 11.44
N TRP A 43 19.04 4.29 12.24
CA TRP A 43 20.21 4.89 12.88
C TRP A 43 20.94 3.89 13.81
N LEU A 44 20.19 3.18 14.66
CA LEU A 44 20.77 2.19 15.58
C LEU A 44 21.42 0.98 14.89
N HIS A 45 21.12 0.77 13.61
CA HIS A 45 21.59 -0.36 12.82
C HIS A 45 22.22 0.07 11.50
N PHE A 46 22.73 1.30 11.42
CA PHE A 46 23.17 1.92 10.17
C PHE A 46 24.21 1.07 9.44
N ASP A 47 25.24 0.59 10.16
CA ASP A 47 26.29 -0.32 9.65
C ASP A 47 25.77 -1.66 9.08
N ARG A 48 24.52 -2.02 9.38
CA ARG A 48 23.90 -3.31 9.02
C ARG A 48 22.76 -3.14 8.02
N LEU A 49 22.49 -1.91 7.58
CA LEU A 49 21.49 -1.67 6.55
C LEU A 49 21.93 -2.31 5.23
N PRO A 50 21.00 -2.88 4.46
CA PRO A 50 21.31 -3.34 3.13
C PRO A 50 21.67 -2.15 2.21
N PRO A 51 22.44 -2.38 1.13
CA PRO A 51 22.81 -1.32 0.18
C PRO A 51 21.61 -0.56 -0.39
N GLU A 52 20.49 -1.26 -0.60
CA GLU A 52 19.19 -0.64 -0.89
C GLU A 52 18.32 -0.69 0.37
N PRO A 53 18.24 0.40 1.15
CA PRO A 53 17.59 0.40 2.46
C PRO A 53 16.06 0.49 2.37
N LEU A 54 15.49 0.94 1.25
CA LEU A 54 14.06 1.24 1.17
C LEU A 54 13.14 0.03 1.48
N PRO A 55 13.39 -1.19 0.97
CA PRO A 55 12.61 -2.37 1.34
C PRO A 55 12.68 -2.69 2.84
N TRP A 56 13.86 -2.51 3.44
CA TRP A 56 14.04 -2.69 4.88
C TRP A 56 13.25 -1.65 5.67
N LEU A 57 13.28 -0.37 5.25
CA LEU A 57 12.54 0.71 5.88
C LEU A 57 11.03 0.45 5.83
N TYR A 58 10.49 0.04 4.68
CA TYR A 58 9.06 -0.31 4.58
C TYR A 58 8.69 -1.51 5.45
N ARG A 59 9.54 -2.54 5.51
CA ARG A 59 9.32 -3.68 6.40
C ARG A 59 9.26 -3.25 7.86
N THR A 60 10.21 -2.42 8.28
CA THR A 60 10.28 -1.87 9.64
C THR A 60 9.05 -1.04 9.95
N ALA A 61 8.66 -0.12 9.05
CA ALA A 61 7.43 0.66 9.17
C ALA A 61 6.16 -0.22 9.26
N ALA A 62 6.07 -1.27 8.44
CA ALA A 62 4.98 -2.25 8.49
C ALA A 62 4.89 -2.94 9.85
N ASN A 63 6.04 -3.30 10.44
CA ASN A 63 6.10 -3.92 11.77
C ASN A 63 5.61 -2.96 12.87
N HIS A 64 6.00 -1.68 12.81
CA HIS A 64 5.51 -0.65 13.74
C HIS A 64 3.99 -0.48 13.64
N LEU A 65 3.46 -0.31 12.42
CA LEU A 65 2.01 -0.23 12.16
C LEU A 65 1.26 -1.46 12.68
N ALA A 66 1.78 -2.66 12.45
CA ALA A 66 1.17 -3.90 12.93
C ALA A 66 1.19 -4.00 14.46
N ASN A 67 2.29 -3.58 15.11
CA ASN A 67 2.42 -3.57 16.56
C ASN A 67 1.44 -2.61 17.22
N GLU A 68 1.35 -1.38 16.71
CA GLU A 68 0.41 -0.38 17.22
C GLU A 68 -1.04 -0.85 17.03
N ASN A 69 -1.40 -1.35 15.85
CA ASN A 69 -2.75 -1.86 15.60
C ASN A 69 -3.12 -3.03 16.52
N ARG A 70 -2.17 -3.92 16.84
CA ARG A 70 -2.37 -4.98 17.85
C ARG A 70 -2.56 -4.41 19.25
N SER A 71 -1.82 -3.36 19.61
CA SER A 71 -1.93 -2.69 20.91
C SER A 71 -3.28 -1.99 21.08
N SER A 72 -3.69 -1.19 20.09
CA SER A 72 -4.97 -0.49 20.09
C SER A 72 -6.16 -1.44 20.15
N ARG A 73 -6.15 -2.52 19.34
CA ARG A 73 -7.20 -3.56 19.41
C ARG A 73 -7.26 -4.25 20.77
N ARG A 74 -6.12 -4.47 21.44
CA ARG A 74 -6.09 -5.05 22.79
C ARG A 74 -6.72 -4.10 23.82
N GLN A 75 -6.37 -2.82 23.75
CA GLN A 75 -6.95 -1.78 24.61
C GLN A 75 -8.44 -1.59 24.37
N GLU A 76 -8.89 -1.56 23.11
CA GLU A 76 -10.30 -1.49 22.76
C GLU A 76 -11.08 -2.69 23.26
N ARG A 77 -10.56 -3.92 23.09
CA ARG A 77 -11.21 -5.13 23.61
C ARG A 77 -11.32 -5.11 25.13
N LEU A 78 -10.30 -4.62 25.83
CA LEU A 78 -10.36 -4.44 27.28
C LEU A 78 -11.42 -3.39 27.65
N ALA A 79 -11.41 -2.23 27.00
CA ALA A 79 -12.37 -1.16 27.25
C ALA A 79 -13.81 -1.53 26.87
N ALA A 80 -13.99 -2.37 25.85
CA ALA A 80 -15.29 -2.89 25.41
C ALA A 80 -15.81 -3.94 26.40
N ARG A 81 -14.93 -4.81 26.94
CA ARG A 81 -15.26 -5.72 28.05
C ARG A 81 -15.67 -4.95 29.32
N LEU A 82 -14.94 -3.89 29.66
CA LEU A 82 -15.27 -3.01 30.79
C LEU A 82 -16.59 -2.25 30.59
N ARG A 83 -16.99 -1.97 29.33
CA ARG A 83 -18.21 -1.25 28.96
C ARG A 83 -19.37 -2.14 28.50
N GLY A 84 -19.26 -3.47 28.58
CA GLY A 84 -20.29 -4.42 28.15
C GLY A 84 -20.66 -4.37 26.66
N ARG A 85 -19.83 -3.77 25.79
CA ARG A 85 -20.10 -3.61 24.34
C ARG A 85 -19.19 -4.50 23.49
N ARG A 86 -19.62 -4.82 22.27
CA ARG A 86 -18.77 -5.44 21.24
C ARG A 86 -17.90 -4.36 20.57
N SER A 87 -16.61 -4.63 20.41
CA SER A 87 -15.65 -3.73 19.74
C SER A 87 -15.90 -3.74 18.22
N THR A 88 -16.02 -2.55 17.63
CA THR A 88 -16.19 -2.33 16.19
C THR A 88 -14.81 -2.23 15.50
N PRO A 89 -14.60 -2.80 14.30
CA PRO A 89 -13.33 -2.66 13.59
C PRO A 89 -13.04 -1.21 13.19
N VAL A 90 -11.83 -0.72 13.49
CA VAL A 90 -11.32 0.56 12.98
C VAL A 90 -11.01 0.43 11.47
N PRO A 91 -11.44 1.36 10.61
CA PRO A 91 -11.16 1.34 9.17
C PRO A 91 -9.65 1.34 8.89
N ASP A 92 -9.19 0.63 7.85
CA ASP A 92 -7.81 0.70 7.37
C ASP A 92 -7.60 1.99 6.55
N PRO A 93 -6.76 2.93 7.03
CA PRO A 93 -6.51 4.18 6.33
C PRO A 93 -5.86 3.99 4.97
N ALA A 94 -5.15 2.86 4.73
CA ALA A 94 -4.45 2.56 3.45
C ALA A 94 -5.39 2.66 2.26
N VAL A 95 -6.66 2.41 2.52
CA VAL A 95 -7.67 2.33 1.48
C VAL A 95 -8.34 3.70 1.26
N GLN A 96 -8.25 4.64 2.20
CA GLN A 96 -8.90 5.96 2.08
C GLN A 96 -8.31 6.86 0.99
N VAL A 97 -7.09 6.59 0.52
CA VAL A 97 -6.40 7.38 -0.52
C VAL A 97 -6.90 7.03 -1.94
N VAL A 98 -7.65 5.94 -2.10
CA VAL A 98 -8.24 5.55 -3.40
C VAL A 98 -9.48 6.39 -3.66
N GLU A 99 -9.54 7.18 -4.72
CA GLU A 99 -10.69 8.05 -5.04
C GLU A 99 -11.95 7.25 -5.42
N ASP A 100 -11.77 6.11 -6.11
CA ASP A 100 -12.84 5.20 -6.50
C ASP A 100 -13.37 4.39 -5.29
N ASP A 101 -14.62 4.63 -4.90
CA ASP A 101 -15.30 3.97 -3.78
C ASP A 101 -15.44 2.45 -3.96
N HIS A 102 -15.58 1.96 -5.20
CA HIS A 102 -15.68 0.54 -5.50
C HIS A 102 -14.31 -0.14 -5.38
N LEU A 103 -13.27 0.46 -5.96
CA LEU A 103 -11.90 -0.03 -5.79
C LEU A 103 -11.49 -0.01 -4.32
N ARG A 104 -11.89 1.03 -3.59
CA ARG A 104 -11.70 1.15 -2.14
C ARG A 104 -12.38 0.00 -1.38
N ALA A 105 -13.65 -0.27 -1.66
CA ALA A 105 -14.38 -1.37 -1.04
C ALA A 105 -13.74 -2.74 -1.37
N ALA A 106 -13.35 -2.95 -2.63
CA ALA A 106 -12.73 -4.18 -3.09
C ALA A 106 -11.36 -4.42 -2.43
N LEU A 107 -10.51 -3.39 -2.32
CA LEU A 107 -9.23 -3.48 -1.61
C LEU A 107 -9.42 -3.75 -0.11
N ARG A 108 -10.46 -3.21 0.53
CA ARG A 108 -10.79 -3.53 1.94
C ARG A 108 -11.18 -4.99 2.11
N ALA A 109 -11.85 -5.58 1.12
CA ALA A 109 -12.29 -6.97 1.13
C ALA A 109 -11.18 -8.00 0.85
N LEU A 110 -10.02 -7.55 0.34
CA LEU A 110 -8.83 -8.40 0.22
C LEU A 110 -8.26 -8.78 1.59
N ASP A 111 -7.60 -9.93 1.65
CA ASP A 111 -6.79 -10.28 2.81
C ASP A 111 -5.64 -9.27 2.98
N PRO A 112 -5.22 -8.95 4.22
CA PRO A 112 -4.22 -7.91 4.46
C PRO A 112 -2.89 -8.16 3.75
N VAL A 113 -2.49 -9.42 3.58
CA VAL A 113 -1.21 -9.80 2.97
C VAL A 113 -1.26 -9.59 1.46
N GLY A 114 -2.37 -10.01 0.82
CA GLY A 114 -2.62 -9.78 -0.59
C GLY A 114 -2.77 -8.29 -0.93
N ARG A 115 -3.49 -7.53 -0.10
CA ARG A 115 -3.61 -6.07 -0.25
C ARG A 115 -2.23 -5.42 -0.20
N GLU A 116 -1.44 -5.70 0.83
CA GLU A 116 -0.10 -5.10 1.00
C GLU A 116 0.80 -5.42 -0.21
N ALA A 117 0.77 -6.66 -0.71
CA ALA A 117 1.53 -7.05 -1.89
C ALA A 117 1.17 -6.22 -3.13
N LEU A 118 -0.12 -5.90 -3.34
CA LEU A 118 -0.55 -5.04 -4.45
C LEU A 118 -0.10 -3.59 -4.24
N LEU A 119 -0.25 -3.05 -3.03
CA LEU A 119 0.12 -1.65 -2.75
C LEU A 119 1.63 -1.41 -2.91
N LEU A 120 2.48 -2.37 -2.52
CA LEU A 120 3.93 -2.24 -2.69
C LEU A 120 4.34 -2.12 -4.16
N ILE A 121 3.68 -2.84 -5.08
CA ILE A 121 3.99 -2.75 -6.52
C ILE A 121 3.30 -1.57 -7.21
N SER A 122 2.11 -1.18 -6.76
CA SER A 122 1.30 -0.17 -7.48
C SER A 122 1.52 1.25 -6.97
N TRP A 123 1.81 1.43 -5.69
CA TRP A 123 1.95 2.76 -5.08
C TRP A 123 3.36 3.07 -4.62
N GLU A 124 4.11 2.06 -4.18
CA GLU A 124 5.52 2.24 -3.84
C GLU A 124 6.44 1.93 -5.03
N GLU A 125 5.87 1.48 -6.15
CA GLU A 125 6.54 1.17 -7.41
C GLU A 125 7.76 0.26 -7.25
N LEU A 126 7.74 -0.61 -6.23
CA LEU A 126 8.81 -1.56 -6.00
C LEU A 126 8.77 -2.68 -7.04
N ASP A 127 9.97 -3.16 -7.39
CA ASP A 127 10.08 -4.40 -8.13
C ASP A 127 9.70 -5.62 -7.25
N TYR A 128 9.60 -6.78 -7.87
CA TYR A 128 9.18 -8.00 -7.17
C TYR A 128 10.21 -8.49 -6.13
N ALA A 129 11.49 -8.16 -6.29
CA ALA A 129 12.53 -8.58 -5.37
C ALA A 129 12.48 -7.72 -4.09
N ASP A 130 12.41 -6.40 -4.28
CA ASP A 130 12.31 -5.41 -3.22
C ASP A 130 10.99 -5.53 -2.45
N ALA A 131 9.87 -5.70 -3.15
CA ALA A 131 8.58 -5.91 -2.49
C ALA A 131 8.55 -7.23 -1.69
N ALA A 132 9.18 -8.30 -2.20
CA ALA A 132 9.31 -9.55 -1.46
C ALA A 132 10.17 -9.39 -0.20
N ALA A 133 11.27 -8.64 -0.29
CA ALA A 133 12.14 -8.31 0.84
C ALA A 133 11.39 -7.48 1.90
N ALA A 134 10.62 -6.47 1.47
CA ALA A 134 9.77 -5.66 2.32
C ALA A 134 8.72 -6.51 3.07
N MET A 135 8.14 -7.51 2.40
CA MET A 135 7.20 -8.46 3.01
C MET A 135 7.87 -9.60 3.81
N GLY A 136 9.21 -9.69 3.79
CA GLY A 136 9.96 -10.76 4.47
C GLY A 136 9.65 -12.15 3.93
N CYS A 137 9.45 -12.30 2.62
CA CYS A 137 9.15 -13.58 1.96
C CYS A 137 10.00 -13.80 0.71
N SER A 138 9.96 -15.00 0.13
CA SER A 138 10.65 -15.28 -1.14
C SER A 138 9.94 -14.64 -2.32
N VAL A 139 10.69 -14.29 -3.38
CA VAL A 139 10.12 -13.74 -4.63
C VAL A 139 9.06 -14.65 -5.23
N ALA A 140 9.26 -15.97 -5.17
CA ALA A 140 8.26 -16.95 -5.61
C ALA A 140 6.97 -16.86 -4.79
N THR A 141 7.06 -16.72 -3.47
CA THR A 141 5.89 -16.53 -2.59
C THR A 141 5.18 -15.22 -2.89
N PHE A 142 5.95 -14.15 -3.10
CA PHE A 142 5.41 -12.84 -3.44
C PHE A 142 4.62 -12.88 -4.76
N ARG A 143 5.17 -13.49 -5.82
CA ARG A 143 4.48 -13.70 -7.11
C ARG A 143 3.14 -14.41 -6.94
N VAL A 144 3.10 -15.49 -6.14
CA VAL A 144 1.86 -16.22 -5.85
C VAL A 144 0.86 -15.34 -5.12
N ARG A 145 1.31 -14.53 -4.15
CA ARG A 145 0.45 -13.59 -3.41
C ARG A 145 -0.14 -12.53 -4.33
N VAL A 146 0.68 -11.87 -5.15
CA VAL A 146 0.22 -10.87 -6.12
C VAL A 146 -0.79 -11.48 -7.09
N HIS A 147 -0.50 -12.66 -7.63
CA HIS A 147 -1.41 -13.33 -8.56
C HIS A 147 -2.77 -13.61 -7.91
N ARG A 148 -2.79 -14.19 -6.70
CA ARG A 148 -4.02 -14.48 -5.96
C ARG A 148 -4.78 -13.21 -5.60
N ALA A 149 -4.08 -12.18 -5.12
CA ALA A 149 -4.68 -10.90 -4.75
C ALA A 149 -5.31 -10.20 -5.96
N ARG A 150 -4.61 -10.18 -7.11
CA ARG A 150 -5.14 -9.62 -8.36
C ARG A 150 -6.38 -10.35 -8.83
N ARG A 151 -6.35 -11.68 -8.86
CA ARG A 151 -7.52 -12.50 -9.24
C ARG A 151 -8.72 -12.25 -8.32
N LYS A 152 -8.47 -12.10 -7.02
CA LYS A 152 -9.54 -11.80 -6.08
C LYS A 152 -10.08 -10.38 -6.25
N LEU A 153 -9.21 -9.40 -6.52
CA LEU A 153 -9.59 -8.02 -6.79
C LEU A 153 -10.46 -7.93 -8.06
N GLU A 154 -10.03 -8.59 -9.15
CA GLU A 154 -10.80 -8.70 -10.40
C GLU A 154 -12.20 -9.29 -10.15
N GLN A 155 -12.30 -10.36 -9.36
CA GLN A 155 -13.59 -10.96 -9.00
C GLN A 155 -14.48 -10.00 -8.21
N LEU A 156 -13.91 -9.28 -7.24
CA LEU A 156 -14.66 -8.33 -6.41
C LEU A 156 -15.18 -7.17 -7.25
N LEU A 157 -14.38 -6.65 -8.17
CA LEU A 157 -14.79 -5.58 -9.08
C LEU A 157 -15.81 -6.05 -10.11
N ALA A 158 -15.74 -7.30 -10.57
CA ALA A 158 -16.70 -7.87 -11.52
C ALA A 158 -18.05 -8.25 -10.88
N MET A 159 -18.11 -8.40 -9.55
CA MET A 159 -19.33 -8.73 -8.81
C MET A 159 -20.18 -7.50 -8.46
N ASP A 160 -19.70 -6.27 -8.75
CA ASP A 160 -20.47 -5.02 -8.64
C ASP A 160 -21.03 -4.63 -10.02
N PRO A 161 -22.31 -4.90 -10.32
CA PRO A 161 -22.91 -4.69 -11.64
C PRO A 161 -23.05 -3.21 -12.06
N ILE A 162 -22.68 -2.26 -11.20
CA ILE A 162 -22.72 -0.80 -11.49
C ILE A 162 -21.42 -0.34 -12.19
N GLY A 163 -20.32 -1.09 -12.07
CA GLY A 163 -19.03 -0.76 -12.72
C GLY A 163 -18.93 -1.21 -14.19
N GLN A 164 -19.75 -2.16 -14.62
CA GLN A 164 -19.76 -2.66 -16.00
C GLN A 164 -20.35 -1.66 -16.99
N GLU A 165 -21.39 -0.89 -16.62
CA GLU A 165 -21.95 0.16 -17.50
C GLU A 165 -20.97 1.32 -17.74
N ALA A 166 -20.17 1.70 -16.73
CA ALA A 166 -19.15 2.73 -16.87
C ALA A 166 -17.95 2.28 -17.71
N ALA A 167 -17.57 0.99 -17.62
CA ALA A 167 -16.52 0.40 -18.44
C ALA A 167 -16.96 0.21 -19.90
N ASP A 168 -18.21 -0.17 -20.16
CA ASP A 168 -18.73 -0.34 -21.54
C ASP A 168 -18.88 1.00 -22.28
N LEU A 169 -19.24 2.08 -21.58
CA LEU A 169 -19.32 3.43 -22.16
C LEU A 169 -17.94 4.04 -22.47
N ALA A 170 -16.86 3.57 -21.83
CA ALA A 170 -15.50 4.08 -22.05
C ALA A 170 -14.76 3.37 -23.21
N VAL A 171 -15.28 2.25 -23.72
CA VAL A 171 -14.66 1.46 -24.81
C VAL A 171 -15.42 1.64 -26.13
N THR A 172 -15.80 2.88 -26.47
CA THR A 172 -16.12 3.19 -27.87
C THR A 172 -14.85 3.68 -28.56
N PRO A 173 -14.22 2.90 -29.47
CA PRO A 173 -13.20 3.46 -30.32
C PRO A 173 -13.88 4.43 -31.28
N THR A 174 -13.67 5.73 -31.05
CA THR A 174 -13.92 6.78 -32.06
C THR A 174 -13.02 6.49 -33.25
N ILE A 175 -13.56 5.83 -34.28
CA ILE A 175 -12.94 5.76 -35.60
C ILE A 175 -13.29 7.08 -36.31
N PRO A 176 -12.32 7.96 -36.62
CA PRO A 176 -12.59 9.09 -37.48
C PRO A 176 -12.74 8.58 -38.93
N ALA A 177 -13.96 8.62 -39.45
CA ALA A 177 -14.18 8.45 -40.88
C ALA A 177 -13.78 9.75 -41.60
N HIS A 178 -12.57 9.76 -42.18
CA HIS A 178 -12.28 10.62 -43.33
C HIS A 178 -12.77 9.92 -44.59
N PRO A 179 -13.56 10.61 -45.43
CA PRO A 179 -13.46 10.40 -46.86
C PRO A 179 -13.05 11.73 -47.52
N GLY A 180 -11.77 11.83 -47.87
CA GLY A 180 -11.28 12.81 -48.82
C GLY A 180 -10.63 12.09 -49.99
N GLY A 181 -11.22 12.21 -51.19
CA GLY A 181 -10.48 12.06 -52.45
C GLY A 181 -11.20 11.38 -53.61
N ALA A 182 -11.36 12.16 -54.70
CA ALA A 182 -11.53 11.81 -56.12
C ALA A 182 -12.96 11.47 -56.60
N SER A 183 -13.48 11.90 -57.77
CA SER A 183 -12.94 12.62 -58.93
C SER A 183 -14.10 13.17 -59.80
N ASP A 184 -13.76 14.08 -60.72
CA ASP A 184 -14.40 14.37 -62.02
C ASP A 184 -15.80 15.01 -62.09
N ALA A 185 -15.83 16.32 -62.39
CA ALA A 185 -16.36 16.90 -63.63
C ALA A 185 -16.07 18.41 -63.69
#